data_AF-A0A942PQP4-F1
#
_entry.id   AF-A0A942PQP4-F1
#
_cell.length_a   1.000
_cell.length_b   1.000
_cell.length_c   1.000
_cell.angle_alpha   90.00
_cell.angle_beta   90.00
_cell.angle_gamma   90.00
#
_symmetry.space_group_name_H-M   'P 1'
#
loop_
_entity.id
_entity.type
_entity.pdbx_description
1 polymer ?
#
loop_
_entity_poly.entity_id
_entity_poly.type
_entity_poly.pdbx_seq_one_letter_code
_entity_poly.pdbx_strand_id
1 'polypeptide(L)' 'MTANVGNAERIVRFIAGAILLALGFFAPLHPYIQIALIAAGVIAVVTAVVRFCPIWTVLGINTCGR' A
#
# COMPACT_ATOMS: atom_id res chain seq x y z
N MET A 1 0.89 -16.83 -9.04
CA MET A 1 0.59 -15.45 -9.46
C MET A 1 1.86 -14.83 -9.99
N THR A 2 1.86 -14.31 -11.21
CA THR A 2 2.97 -13.54 -11.78
C THR A 2 3.02 -12.18 -11.08
N ALA A 3 4.11 -11.87 -10.40
CA ALA A 3 4.27 -10.56 -9.77
C ALA A 3 4.37 -9.48 -10.86
N ASN A 4 3.62 -8.39 -10.71
CA ASN A 4 3.66 -7.23 -11.62
C ASN A 4 4.12 -5.93 -10.93
N VAL A 5 4.34 -5.98 -9.61
CA VAL A 5 4.84 -4.86 -8.80
C VAL A 5 6.31 -5.10 -8.44
N GLY A 6 7.19 -4.23 -8.91
CA GLY A 6 8.61 -4.26 -8.59
C GLY A 6 8.92 -4.03 -7.11
N ASN A 7 10.14 -4.38 -6.69
CA ASN A 7 10.58 -4.20 -5.30
C ASN A 7 10.53 -2.73 -4.85
N ALA A 8 10.82 -1.77 -5.74
CA ALA A 8 10.76 -0.34 -5.43
C ALA A 8 9.33 0.11 -5.04
N GLU A 9 8.33 -0.14 -5.88
CA GLU A 9 6.93 0.20 -5.59
C GLU A 9 6.39 -0.53 -4.35
N ARG A 10 6.82 -1.77 -4.14
CA ARG A 10 6.48 -2.54 -2.93
C ARG A 10 7.00 -1.86 -1.68
N ILE A 11 8.27 -1.44 -1.68
CA ILE A 11 8.90 -0.76 -0.54
C ILE A 11 8.20 0.57 -0.29
N VAL A 12 7.94 1.36 -1.33
CA VAL A 12 7.22 2.64 -1.20
C VAL A 12 5.83 2.44 -0.59
N ARG A 13 5.03 1.51 -1.11
CA ARG A 13 3.68 1.23 -0.58
C ARG A 13 3.70 0.69 0.85
N PHE A 14 4.69 -0.15 1.17
CA PHE A 14 4.85 -0.68 2.52
C PHE A 14 5.24 0.41 3.52
N ILE A 15 6.22 1.26 3.18
CA ILE A 15 6.65 2.39 4.01
C ILE A 15 5.51 3.39 4.19
N ALA A 16 4.85 3.78 3.10
CA ALA A 16 3.70 4.69 3.16
C ALA A 16 2.56 4.11 4.01
N GLY A 17 2.22 2.83 3.82
CA GLY A 17 1.19 2.15 4.60
C GLY A 17 1.54 2.06 6.09
N ALA A 18 2.80 1.76 6.43
CA ALA A 18 3.28 1.75 7.81
C ALA A 18 3.20 3.13 8.47
N ILE A 19 3.57 4.20 7.75
CA ILE A 19 3.45 5.59 8.24
C ILE A 19 1.99 5.96 8.47
N LEU A 20 1.09 5.62 7.54
CA LEU A 20 -0.35 5.89 7.69
C LEU A 20 -0.97 5.15 8.88
N LEU A 21 -0.57 3.90 9.11
CA LEU A 21 -1.02 3.15 10.29
C LEU A 21 -0.47 3.76 11.57
N ALA A 22 0.81 4.14 11.61
CA ALA A 22 1.40 4.81 12.77
C ALA A 22 0.67 6.12 13.08
N LEU A 23 0.38 6.94 12.08
CA LEU A 23 -0.43 8.17 12.24
C LEU A 23 -1.85 7.84 12.72
N GLY A 24 -2.50 6.83 12.15
CA GLY A 24 -3.86 6.46 12.51
C GLY A 24 -4.02 5.98 13.97
N PHE A 25 -3.01 5.28 14.51
CA PHE A 25 -3.05 4.76 15.89
C PHE A 25 -2.45 5.68 16.94
N PHE A 26 -1.37 6.40 16.61
CA PHE A 26 -0.61 7.17 17.61
C PHE A 26 -0.87 8.67 17.58
N ALA A 27 -1.38 9.23 16.46
CA ALA A 27 -1.67 10.65 16.41
C ALA A 27 -3.04 10.96 17.07
N PRO A 28 -3.12 12.03 17.88
CA PRO A 28 -4.38 12.48 18.48
C PRO A 28 -5.25 13.19 17.44
N LEU A 29 -5.85 12.40 16.53
CA LEU A 29 -6.69 12.87 15.45
C LEU A 29 -8.16 12.58 15.73
N HIS A 30 -9.04 13.25 14.99
CA HIS A 30 -10.48 12.98 15.07
C HIS A 30 -10.78 11.51 14.69
N PRO A 31 -11.73 10.81 15.34
CA PRO A 31 -11.99 9.39 15.11
C PRO A 31 -12.21 9.00 13.65
N TYR A 32 -12.96 9.82 12.90
CA TYR A 32 -13.18 9.60 11.47
C TYR A 32 -11.87 9.65 10.66
N ILE A 33 -10.95 10.53 11.01
CA ILE A 33 -9.65 10.66 10.34
C ILE A 33 -8.76 9.46 10.68
N GLN A 34 -8.75 9.01 11.95
CA GLN A 34 -8.02 7.80 12.36
C GLN A 34 -8.48 6.57 11.58
N ILE A 35 -9.79 6.35 11.48
CA ILE A 35 -10.37 5.21 10.73
C ILE A 35 -9.97 5.28 9.25
N ALA A 36 -10.05 6.46 8.63
CA ALA A 36 -9.66 6.64 7.23
C ALA A 36 -8.16 6.36 7.01
N LEU A 37 -7.29 6.84 7.91
CA LEU A 37 -5.83 6.60 7.84
C LEU A 37 -5.49 5.12 8.04
N ILE A 38 -6.14 4.46 9.00
CA ILE A 38 -5.94 3.03 9.25
C ILE A 38 -6.40 2.22 8.04
N ALA A 39 -7.58 2.50 7.48
CA ALA A 39 -8.09 1.82 6.29
C ALA A 39 -7.15 1.98 5.09
N ALA A 40 -6.71 3.22 4.81
CA ALA A 40 -5.78 3.50 3.73
C ALA A 40 -4.42 2.80 3.93
N GLY A 41 -3.91 2.80 5.17
CA GLY A 41 -2.66 2.13 5.53
C GLY A 41 -2.74 0.62 5.37
N VAL A 42 -3.83 -0.02 5.81
CA VAL A 42 -4.06 -1.47 5.59
C VAL A 42 -4.09 -1.79 4.11
N ILE A 43 -4.83 -1.04 3.29
CA ILE A 43 -4.91 -1.27 1.84
C ILE A 43 -3.52 -1.16 1.20
N ALA A 44 -2.73 -0.15 1.56
CA ALA A 44 -1.37 0.03 1.05
C ALA A 44 -0.43 -1.12 1.43
N VAL A 45 -0.52 -1.63 2.66
CA VAL A 45 0.29 -2.78 3.11
C VAL A 45 -0.15 -4.07 2.42
N VAL A 46 -1.45 -4.36 2.36
CA VAL A 46 -1.99 -5.57 1.72
C VAL A 46 -1.60 -5.60 0.24
N THR A 47 -1.73 -4.48 -0.47
CA THR A 47 -1.31 -4.38 -1.88
C THR A 47 0.21 -4.58 -2.05
N ALA A 48 1.04 -4.13 -1.11
CA ALA A 48 2.48 -4.39 -1.11
C ALA A 48 2.82 -5.87 -0.82
N VAL A 49 2.05 -6.55 0.03
CA VAL A 49 2.26 -7.96 0.39
C VAL A 49 1.88 -8.90 -0.74
N VAL A 50 0.74 -8.64 -1.40
CA VAL A 50 0.22 -9.50 -2.47
C VAL A 50 1.11 -9.45 -3.72
N ARG A 51 1.99 -8.44 -3.86
CA ARG A 51 2.95 -8.26 -4.99
C ARG A 51 2.28 -8.31 -6.37
N PHE A 52 0.97 -8.14 -6.38
CA PHE A 52 0.11 -8.21 -7.54
C PHE A 52 -0.93 -7.12 -7.39
N CYS A 53 -0.88 -6.14 -8.31
CA CYS A 53 -1.87 -5.09 -8.35
C CYS A 53 -2.75 -5.32 -9.59
N PRO A 54 -4.04 -5.69 -9.43
CA PRO A 54 -4.91 -6.11 -10.53
C PRO A 54 -5.07 -5.03 -11.61
N ILE A 55 -5.00 -3.76 -11.21
CA ILE A 55 -5.02 -2.61 -12.12
C ILE A 55 -3.82 -2.60 -13.07
N TRP A 56 -2.63 -2.92 -12.57
CA TRP A 56 -1.41 -2.93 -13.40
C TRP A 56 -1.44 -4.10 -14.37
N THR A 57 -2.09 -5.21 -14.00
CA THR A 57 -2.36 -6.34 -14.89
C THR A 57 -3.34 -5.98 -15.99
N VAL A 58 -4.43 -5.27 -15.67
CA VAL A 58 -5.41 -4.79 -16.66
C VAL A 58 -4.79 -3.76 -17.61
N LEU A 59 -3.92 -2.89 -17.10
CA LEU A 59 -3.20 -1.89 -17.90
C LEU A 59 -1.96 -2.45 -18.63
N GLY A 60 -1.62 -3.74 -18.43
CA GLY A 60 -0.45 -4.37 -19.05
C GLY A 60 0.90 -3.84 -18.57
N ILE A 61 0.94 -3.14 -17.43
CA ILE A 61 2.17 -2.53 -16.90
C ILE A 61 2.82 -3.51 -15.90
N ASN A 62 4.11 -3.77 -16.10
CA ASN A 62 4.92 -4.57 -15.19
C ASN A 62 6.09 -3.72 -14.71
N THR A 63 6.17 -3.48 -13.39
CA THR A 63 7.28 -2.75 -12.78
C THR A 63 8.31 -3.68 -12.14
N CYS A 64 8.14 -5.00 -12.27
CA CYS A 64 9.20 -5.96 -11.99
C CYS A 64 10.26 -5.90 -13.09
N GLY A 65 11.49 -5.51 -12.73
CA GLY A 65 12.66 -5.70 -13.58
C GLY A 65 12.72 -4.85 -14.84
N ARG A 66 12.55 -3.53 -14.70
CA ARG A 66 13.40 -2.59 -15.43
C ARG A 66 14.48 -2.07 -14.49
#